data_AF-A0A973XAR6-F1
#
_entry.id   AF-A0A973XAR6-F1
#
_cell.length_a   1.000
_cell.length_b   1.000
_cell.length_c   1.000
_cell.angle_alpha   90.00
_cell.angle_beta   90.00
_cell.angle_gamma   90.00
#
_symmetry.space_group_name_H-M   'P 1'
#
loop_
_entity.id
_entity.type
_entity.pdbx_description
1 polymer ?
#
loop_
_entity_poly.entity_id
_entity_poly.type
_entity_poly.pdbx_seq_one_letter_code
_entity_poly.pdbx_strand_id
1 'polypeptide(L)'
;MPVHDLKKWDFAVEFTIAEVAALIAGFEPGYSPGGKESPIYKRLEWDSHLSFFGREKWQRDSDGQLECLADRRVPMFSRTEIIRWLNCVGLQSEYQFDAMSQVRTEKSATRWPWGNHHTETLGHLEAAAKRFWANYDPADFTTANTNSTVSEWLQSDRKVSKTMADSIASMLRPDGLPTGPRK
;
A
#
# COMPACT_ATOMS: atom_id res chain seq x y z
N MET A 1 -4.99 17.89 32.99
CA MET A 1 -3.82 17.67 32.11
C MET A 1 -4.05 18.53 30.87
N PRO A 2 -3.12 19.43 30.50
CA PRO A 2 -3.27 20.21 29.27
C PRO A 2 -3.29 19.24 28.08
N VAL A 3 -4.36 19.32 27.28
CA VAL A 3 -4.47 18.56 26.03
C VAL A 3 -3.55 19.25 25.03
N HIS A 4 -2.33 18.74 24.88
CA HIS A 4 -1.41 19.26 23.88
C HIS A 4 -1.97 18.97 22.48
N ASP A 5 -2.02 19.99 21.62
CA ASP A 5 -2.45 19.80 20.24
C ASP A 5 -1.33 19.10 19.45
N LEU A 6 -1.43 17.76 19.37
CA LEU A 6 -0.46 16.93 18.69
C LEU A 6 -0.66 16.91 17.16
N LYS A 7 -1.71 17.55 16.62
CA LYS A 7 -2.05 17.51 15.18
C LYS A 7 -0.97 18.09 14.27
N LYS A 8 -0.12 18.97 14.78
CA LYS A 8 1.02 19.52 14.00
C LYS A 8 2.00 18.44 13.55
N TRP A 9 2.03 17.29 14.24
CA TRP A 9 2.88 16.15 13.90
C TRP A 9 2.29 15.27 12.79
N ASP A 10 1.06 15.56 12.34
CA ASP A 10 0.41 14.84 11.23
C ASP A 10 1.12 15.06 9.89
N PHE A 11 2.02 16.05 9.79
CA PHE A 11 2.82 16.32 8.59
C PHE A 11 4.26 15.78 8.66
N ALA A 12 4.73 15.32 9.83
CA ALA A 12 6.11 14.85 10.01
C ALA A 12 6.36 13.50 9.32
N VAL A 13 7.29 13.44 8.36
CA VAL A 13 7.53 12.21 7.57
C VAL A 13 8.32 11.16 8.35
N GLU A 14 9.26 11.62 9.17
CA GLU A 14 10.20 10.79 9.92
C GLU A 14 10.28 11.27 11.38
N PHE A 15 10.53 10.35 12.30
CA PHE A 15 10.54 10.59 13.74
C PHE A 15 11.79 9.99 14.38
N THR A 16 12.41 10.68 15.30
CA THR A 16 13.46 10.14 16.17
C THR A 16 12.87 9.28 17.30
N ILE A 17 13.67 8.40 17.91
CA ILE A 17 13.24 7.58 19.07
C ILE A 17 12.59 8.46 20.16
N ALA A 18 13.18 9.63 20.43
CA ALA A 18 12.70 10.55 21.44
C ALA A 18 11.33 11.15 21.10
N GLU A 19 11.11 11.53 19.84
CA GLU A 19 9.82 12.04 19.37
C GLU A 19 8.74 10.95 19.42
N VAL A 20 9.06 9.73 18.98
CA VAL A 20 8.12 8.61 19.02
C VAL A 20 7.73 8.29 20.46
N ALA A 21 8.70 8.19 21.36
CA ALA A 21 8.44 7.89 22.77
C ALA A 21 7.58 8.98 23.45
N ALA A 22 7.81 10.26 23.11
CA ALA A 22 7.00 11.36 23.61
C ALA A 22 5.57 11.30 23.09
N LEU A 23 5.39 11.11 21.78
CA LEU A 23 4.08 11.04 21.13
C LEU A 23 3.24 9.85 21.60
N ILE A 24 3.86 8.69 21.80
CA ILE A 24 3.19 7.51 22.36
C ILE A 24 2.63 7.81 23.75
N ALA A 25 3.43 8.51 24.57
CA ALA A 25 3.06 8.92 25.92
C ALA A 25 2.17 10.18 25.96
N GLY A 26 1.73 10.70 24.82
CA GLY A 26 0.83 11.86 24.74
C GLY A 26 1.50 13.21 24.94
N PHE A 27 2.83 13.26 24.95
CA PHE A 27 3.60 14.48 25.16
C PHE A 27 4.08 15.08 23.84
N GLU A 28 4.20 16.40 23.83
CA GLU A 28 4.87 17.11 22.77
C GLU A 28 6.37 16.76 22.76
N PRO A 29 6.94 16.37 21.62
CA PRO A 29 8.37 16.15 21.51
C PRO A 29 9.17 17.39 21.92
N GLY A 30 10.19 17.18 22.75
CA GLY A 30 10.94 18.25 23.41
C GLY A 30 10.46 18.57 24.84
N TYR A 31 9.28 18.08 25.25
CA TYR A 31 8.71 18.28 26.59
C TYR A 31 8.49 16.97 27.37
N SER A 32 9.18 15.88 27.01
CA SER A 32 9.02 14.59 27.69
C SER A 32 9.52 14.68 29.14
N PRO A 33 8.68 14.40 30.17
CA PRO A 33 9.11 14.39 31.57
C PRO A 33 10.04 13.23 31.92
N GLY A 34 10.27 12.28 31.01
CA GLY A 34 11.12 11.10 31.22
C GLY A 34 12.32 10.96 30.29
N GLY A 35 12.46 11.81 29.25
CA GLY A 35 13.60 11.77 28.32
C GLY A 35 13.97 10.36 27.82
N LYS A 36 15.28 10.08 27.75
CA LYS A 36 15.84 8.75 27.39
C LYS A 36 15.58 7.66 28.45
N GLU A 37 15.07 8.03 29.62
CA GLU A 37 14.80 7.11 30.72
C GLU A 37 13.40 6.50 30.68
N SER A 38 12.55 6.94 29.75
CA SER A 38 11.23 6.33 29.54
C SER A 38 11.35 4.83 29.20
N PRO A 39 10.54 3.96 29.82
CA PRO A 39 10.48 2.54 29.44
C PRO A 39 10.17 2.33 27.96
N ILE A 40 9.36 3.22 27.37
CA ILE A 40 9.03 3.21 25.94
C ILE A 40 10.28 3.53 25.11
N TYR A 41 11.07 4.52 25.53
CA TYR A 41 12.32 4.88 24.85
C TYR A 41 13.31 3.72 24.85
N LYS A 42 13.58 3.14 26.03
CA LYS A 42 14.52 2.01 26.16
C LYS A 42 14.08 0.80 25.36
N ARG A 43 12.77 0.53 25.33
CA ARG A 43 12.24 -0.57 24.53
C ARG A 43 12.40 -0.32 23.04
N LEU A 44 12.09 0.89 22.58
CA LEU A 44 12.19 1.25 21.16
C LEU A 44 13.65 1.30 20.69
N GLU A 45 14.57 1.76 21.54
CA GLU A 45 16.02 1.69 21.30
C GLU A 45 16.50 0.25 21.18
N TRP A 46 16.14 -0.62 22.12
CA TRP A 46 16.48 -2.05 22.10
C TRP A 46 15.95 -2.75 20.85
N ASP A 47 14.67 -2.58 20.54
CA ASP A 47 14.05 -3.22 19.37
C ASP A 47 14.58 -2.63 18.05
N SER A 48 15.06 -1.38 18.07
CA SER A 48 15.72 -0.79 16.90
C SER A 48 17.07 -1.39 16.56
N HIS A 49 17.79 -1.86 17.58
CA HIS A 49 19.06 -2.55 17.39
C HIS A 49 18.84 -4.02 17.01
N LEU A 50 17.78 -4.68 17.50
CA LEU A 50 17.50 -6.10 17.25
C LEU A 50 16.84 -6.41 15.89
N SER A 51 17.23 -5.69 14.84
CA SER A 51 16.79 -5.93 13.47
C SER A 51 15.27 -5.81 13.20
N PHE A 52 14.43 -5.41 14.17
CA PHE A 52 12.98 -5.28 13.98
C PHE A 52 12.64 -4.30 12.83
N PHE A 53 13.43 -3.24 12.70
CA PHE A 53 13.30 -2.27 11.60
C PHE A 53 14.24 -2.56 10.41
N GLY A 54 14.97 -3.68 10.43
CA GLY A 54 15.77 -4.14 9.29
C GLY A 54 16.91 -3.20 8.86
N ARG A 55 17.47 -2.40 9.79
CA ARG A 55 18.46 -1.35 9.48
C ARG A 55 19.93 -1.74 9.68
N GLU A 56 20.22 -2.99 10.00
CA GLU A 56 21.61 -3.43 10.11
C GLU A 56 22.17 -3.69 8.70
N LYS A 57 23.01 -2.76 8.23
CA LYS A 57 23.87 -3.01 7.08
C LYS A 57 25.18 -3.63 7.58
N TRP A 58 25.30 -4.92 7.36
CA TRP A 58 26.53 -5.66 7.57
C TRP A 58 27.41 -5.50 6.33
N GLN A 59 28.63 -4.99 6.50
CA GLN A 59 29.63 -4.97 5.45
C GLN A 59 30.86 -5.75 5.92
N ARG A 60 31.50 -6.50 5.01
CA ARG A 60 32.80 -7.11 5.32
C ARG A 60 33.88 -6.05 5.19
N ASP A 61 34.71 -5.94 6.21
CA ASP A 61 35.94 -5.14 6.15
C ASP A 61 36.97 -5.77 5.20
N SER A 62 38.09 -5.09 5.04
CA SER A 62 39.23 -5.53 4.22
C SER A 62 39.80 -6.89 4.64
N ASP A 63 39.59 -7.27 5.91
CA ASP A 63 40.10 -8.49 6.53
C ASP A 63 39.03 -9.62 6.54
N GLY A 64 37.86 -9.36 5.97
CA GLY A 64 36.76 -10.32 5.83
C GLY A 64 35.91 -10.49 7.09
N GLN A 65 36.11 -9.70 8.14
CA GLN A 65 35.23 -9.66 9.31
C GLN A 65 33.99 -8.83 9.02
N LEU A 66 32.85 -9.26 9.57
CA LEU A 66 31.60 -8.52 9.48
C LEU A 66 31.66 -7.35 10.45
N GLU A 67 31.80 -6.14 9.91
CA GLU A 67 31.70 -4.91 10.69
C GLU A 67 30.29 -4.33 10.50
N CYS A 68 29.63 -4.03 11.62
CA CYS A 68 28.35 -3.34 11.58
C CYS A 68 28.64 -1.87 11.21
N LEU A 69 28.19 -1.44 10.04
CA LEU A 69 28.21 -0.03 9.66
C LEU A 69 27.15 0.70 10.48
N ALA A 70 27.50 1.04 11.71
CA ALA A 70 26.72 1.98 12.50
C ALA A 70 26.76 3.33 11.79
N ASP A 71 25.76 3.60 10.95
CA ASP A 71 25.50 4.93 10.43
C ASP A 71 25.33 5.84 11.65
N ARG A 72 26.24 6.81 11.86
CA ARG A 72 26.23 7.71 13.03
C ARG A 72 25.02 8.66 13.05
N ARG A 73 24.08 8.48 12.13
CA ARG A 73 22.82 9.22 12.09
C ARG A 73 21.88 8.68 13.15
N VAL A 74 21.18 9.59 13.83
CA VAL A 74 20.09 9.23 14.73
C VAL A 74 19.09 8.39 13.92
N PRO A 75 18.72 7.19 14.37
CA PRO A 75 17.75 6.37 13.63
C PRO A 75 16.42 7.11 13.55
N MET A 76 15.97 7.36 12.32
CA MET A 76 14.71 8.05 12.04
C MET A 76 13.65 7.07 11.55
N PHE A 77 12.56 6.89 12.28
CA PHE A 77 11.49 5.93 12.00
C PHE A 77 10.39 6.57 11.15
N SER A 78 9.90 5.81 10.18
CA SER A 78 8.68 6.13 9.46
C SER A 78 7.44 5.77 10.31
N ARG A 79 6.30 6.37 10.01
CA ARG A 79 5.03 6.03 10.67
C ARG A 79 4.66 4.56 10.55
N THR A 80 4.86 3.97 9.37
CA THR A 80 4.53 2.56 9.12
C THR A 80 5.37 1.62 9.98
N GLU A 81 6.65 1.92 10.17
CA GLU A 81 7.52 1.20 11.09
C GLU A 81 6.98 1.29 12.52
N ILE A 82 6.66 2.49 13.01
CA ILE A 82 6.14 2.72 14.36
C ILE A 82 4.82 1.99 14.58
N ILE A 83 3.87 2.06 13.63
CA ILE A 83 2.58 1.36 13.71
C ILE A 83 2.77 -0.15 13.78
N ARG A 84 3.65 -0.71 12.94
CA ARG A 84 3.95 -2.15 12.97
C ARG A 84 4.53 -2.56 14.32
N TRP A 85 5.44 -1.75 14.86
CA TRP A 85 6.03 -1.99 16.18
C TRP A 85 4.98 -1.93 17.30
N LEU A 86 4.14 -0.89 17.33
CA LEU A 86 3.05 -0.75 18.33
C LEU A 86 2.11 -1.96 18.30
N ASN A 87 1.71 -2.41 17.10
CA ASN A 87 0.86 -3.59 16.94
C ASN A 87 1.53 -4.88 17.41
N CYS A 88 2.85 -5.02 17.22
CA CYS A 88 3.60 -6.20 17.64
C CYS A 88 3.83 -6.25 19.16
N VAL A 89 4.07 -5.09 19.79
CA VAL A 89 4.29 -4.97 21.24
C VAL A 89 2.96 -4.92 22.01
N GLY A 90 1.84 -4.65 21.33
CA GLY A 90 0.52 -4.52 21.95
C GLY A 90 0.35 -3.24 22.76
N LEU A 91 1.16 -2.21 22.48
CA LEU A 91 1.13 -0.94 23.19
C LEU A 91 0.11 0.00 22.53
N GLN A 92 -0.73 0.65 23.34
CA GLN A 92 -1.61 1.72 22.88
C GLN A 92 -0.86 3.05 22.91
N SER A 93 -0.95 3.82 21.83
CA SER A 93 -0.37 5.16 21.73
C SER A 93 -1.45 6.21 21.94
N GLU A 94 -1.15 7.26 22.70
CA GLU A 94 -2.06 8.42 22.83
C GLU A 94 -2.10 9.25 21.54
N TYR A 95 -0.98 9.32 20.80
CA TYR A 95 -0.94 9.91 19.47
C TYR A 95 -1.31 8.91 18.37
N GLN A 96 -2.13 9.34 17.41
CA GLN A 96 -2.52 8.50 16.27
C GLN A 96 -1.51 8.63 15.12
N PHE A 97 -0.53 7.73 15.09
CA PHE A 97 0.41 7.65 13.96
C PHE A 97 -0.26 7.27 12.62
N ASP A 98 -1.52 6.84 12.64
CA ASP A 98 -2.31 6.45 11.47
C ASP A 98 -2.96 7.63 10.73
N ALA A 99 -2.84 8.87 11.24
CA ALA A 99 -3.50 10.06 10.68
C ALA A 99 -3.12 10.36 9.20
N MET A 100 -1.97 9.88 8.73
CA MET A 100 -1.57 9.96 7.31
C MET A 100 -1.86 8.70 6.48
N SER A 101 -2.35 7.61 7.08
CA SER A 101 -2.73 6.38 6.37
C SER A 101 -3.98 6.55 5.52
N GLN A 102 -4.79 7.58 5.80
CA GLN A 102 -5.86 8.03 4.92
C GLN A 102 -5.36 8.52 3.55
N VAL A 103 -4.06 8.83 3.39
CA VAL A 103 -3.52 9.31 2.11
C VAL A 103 -2.86 8.21 1.26
N ARG A 104 -2.46 7.05 1.82
CA ARG A 104 -1.77 6.02 1.01
C ARG A 104 -2.05 4.55 1.34
N THR A 105 -3.11 4.21 2.07
CA THR A 105 -3.47 2.80 2.28
C THR A 105 -4.96 2.51 2.21
N GLU A 106 -5.67 3.10 1.25
CA GLU A 106 -6.71 2.31 0.62
C GLU A 106 -6.02 1.34 -0.32
N LYS A 107 -6.19 0.04 -0.09
CA LYS A 107 -6.13 -0.98 -1.14
C LYS A 107 -7.13 -0.58 -2.22
N SER A 108 -6.77 0.37 -3.06
CA SER A 108 -7.50 0.70 -4.27
C SER A 108 -7.16 -0.35 -5.31
N ALA A 109 -7.65 -1.57 -5.09
CA ALA A 109 -7.80 -2.55 -6.17
C ALA A 109 -8.79 -2.04 -7.26
N THR A 110 -9.32 -0.81 -7.11
CA THR A 110 -10.34 -0.20 -7.95
C THR A 110 -10.06 1.24 -8.38
N ARG A 111 -8.88 1.83 -8.09
CA ARG A 111 -8.64 3.24 -8.46
C ARG A 111 -7.32 3.43 -9.20
N TRP A 112 -7.43 3.87 -10.45
CA TRP A 112 -6.29 4.18 -11.31
C TRP A 112 -5.58 5.47 -10.88
N PRO A 113 -4.27 5.62 -11.17
CA PRO A 113 -3.45 6.75 -10.70
C PRO A 113 -3.84 8.13 -11.27
N TRP A 114 -4.76 8.16 -12.24
CA TRP A 114 -5.26 9.36 -12.89
C TRP A 114 -6.62 9.80 -12.33
N GLY A 115 -7.17 9.10 -11.33
CA GLY A 115 -8.39 9.51 -10.61
C GLY A 115 -9.65 8.73 -11.00
N ASN A 116 -10.82 9.27 -10.62
CA ASN A 116 -12.14 8.67 -10.84
C ASN A 116 -12.72 9.05 -12.22
N HIS A 117 -11.92 8.93 -13.28
CA HIS A 117 -12.43 9.16 -14.63
C HIS A 117 -13.30 7.97 -15.04
N HIS A 118 -14.62 8.16 -14.94
CA HIS A 118 -15.60 7.23 -15.45
C HIS A 118 -16.22 7.83 -16.71
N THR A 119 -16.05 7.15 -17.84
CA THR A 119 -16.82 7.41 -19.06
C THR A 119 -17.82 6.28 -19.24
N GLU A 120 -18.92 6.57 -19.92
CA GLU A 120 -19.95 5.56 -20.21
C GLU A 120 -19.37 4.34 -20.93
N THR A 121 -18.42 4.56 -21.84
CA THR A 121 -17.68 3.51 -22.56
C THR A 121 -16.85 2.64 -21.63
N LEU A 122 -16.18 3.21 -20.62
CA LEU A 122 -15.44 2.46 -19.61
C LEU A 122 -16.40 1.62 -18.75
N GLY A 123 -17.60 2.15 -18.44
CA GLY A 123 -18.64 1.38 -17.75
C GLY A 123 -19.12 0.16 -18.54
N HIS A 124 -19.26 0.28 -19.87
CA HIS A 124 -19.57 -0.86 -20.72
C HIS A 124 -18.44 -1.89 -20.76
N LEU A 125 -17.19 -1.44 -20.84
CA LEU A 125 -16.00 -2.31 -20.82
C LEU A 125 -15.90 -3.07 -19.49
N GLU A 126 -16.06 -2.39 -18.36
CA GLU A 126 -16.05 -2.99 -17.04
C GLU A 126 -17.15 -4.06 -16.91
N ALA A 127 -18.36 -3.77 -17.38
CA ALA A 127 -19.46 -4.71 -17.33
C ALA A 127 -19.21 -5.97 -18.18
N ALA A 128 -18.66 -5.80 -19.38
CA ALA A 128 -18.29 -6.92 -20.24
C ALA A 128 -17.17 -7.77 -19.61
N ALA A 129 -16.15 -7.13 -19.02
CA ALA A 129 -15.07 -7.83 -18.31
C ALA A 129 -15.60 -8.64 -17.13
N LYS A 130 -16.47 -8.06 -16.28
CA LYS A 130 -17.07 -8.78 -15.14
C LYS A 130 -17.93 -9.96 -15.58
N ARG A 131 -18.64 -9.85 -16.71
CA ARG A 131 -19.53 -10.92 -17.18
C ARG A 131 -18.78 -12.07 -17.83
N PHE A 132 -17.81 -11.76 -18.69
CA PHE A 132 -17.18 -12.76 -19.55
C PHE A 132 -15.80 -13.20 -19.08
N TRP A 133 -15.13 -12.38 -18.27
CA TRP A 133 -13.73 -12.61 -17.90
C TRP A 133 -13.48 -12.73 -16.40
N ALA A 134 -14.52 -12.63 -15.56
CA ALA A 134 -14.37 -12.84 -14.11
C ALA A 134 -13.90 -14.27 -13.75
N ASN A 135 -14.23 -15.27 -14.56
CA ASN A 135 -13.88 -16.68 -14.34
C ASN A 135 -12.91 -17.22 -15.40
N TYR A 136 -12.20 -16.35 -16.12
CA TYR A 136 -11.22 -16.77 -17.11
C TYR A 136 -10.04 -17.46 -16.45
N ASP A 137 -9.71 -18.66 -16.92
CA ASP A 137 -8.47 -19.32 -16.54
C ASP A 137 -7.45 -19.20 -17.69
N PRO A 138 -6.29 -18.55 -17.49
CA PRO A 138 -5.25 -18.46 -18.51
C PRO A 138 -4.66 -19.83 -18.91
N ALA A 139 -4.84 -20.88 -18.10
CA ALA A 139 -4.43 -22.24 -18.43
C ALA A 139 -5.45 -22.99 -19.32
N ASP A 140 -6.71 -22.54 -19.37
CA ASP A 140 -7.77 -23.15 -20.17
C ASP A 140 -8.40 -22.15 -21.16
N PHE A 141 -7.93 -22.21 -22.41
CA PHE A 141 -8.39 -21.34 -23.49
C PHE A 141 -9.85 -21.58 -23.92
N THR A 142 -10.50 -22.65 -23.45
CA THR A 142 -11.92 -22.93 -23.74
C THR A 142 -12.86 -22.14 -22.85
N THR A 143 -12.37 -21.64 -21.71
CA THR A 143 -13.11 -20.70 -20.84
C THR A 143 -13.29 -19.32 -21.47
N ALA A 144 -12.58 -19.05 -22.58
CA ALA A 144 -12.59 -17.78 -23.25
C ALA A 144 -13.72 -17.63 -24.28
N ASN A 145 -14.63 -16.69 -24.01
CA ASN A 145 -15.69 -16.31 -24.92
C ASN A 145 -15.16 -15.66 -26.20
N THR A 146 -15.89 -15.85 -27.29
CA THR A 146 -15.55 -15.26 -28.59
C THR A 146 -15.91 -13.77 -28.64
N ASN A 147 -15.15 -13.01 -29.42
CA ASN A 147 -15.42 -11.58 -29.60
C ASN A 147 -16.82 -11.32 -30.14
N SER A 148 -17.37 -12.20 -31.01
CA SER A 148 -18.73 -12.07 -31.55
C SER A 148 -19.78 -12.14 -30.44
N THR A 149 -19.66 -13.09 -29.50
CA THR A 149 -20.59 -13.21 -28.37
C THR A 149 -20.54 -11.99 -27.45
N VAL A 150 -19.35 -11.42 -27.22
CA VAL A 150 -19.19 -10.20 -26.42
C VAL A 150 -19.81 -9.00 -27.14
N SER A 151 -19.56 -8.85 -28.45
CA SER A 151 -20.13 -7.78 -29.28
C SER A 151 -21.65 -7.85 -29.37
N GLU A 152 -22.22 -9.04 -29.52
CA GLU A 152 -23.67 -9.25 -29.57
C GLU A 152 -24.35 -8.88 -28.25
N TRP A 153 -23.74 -9.26 -27.12
CA TRP A 153 -24.24 -8.89 -25.79
C TRP A 153 -24.18 -7.37 -25.56
N LEU A 154 -23.09 -6.71 -25.94
CA LEU A 154 -22.97 -5.24 -25.81
C LEU A 154 -24.03 -4.49 -26.66
N GLN A 155 -24.34 -5.00 -27.84
CA GLN A 155 -25.38 -4.42 -28.70
C GLN A 155 -26.79 -4.66 -28.13
N SER A 156 -27.06 -5.87 -27.65
CA SER A 156 -28.41 -6.26 -27.18
C SER A 156 -28.73 -5.70 -25.79
N ASP A 157 -27.87 -5.92 -24.79
CA ASP A 157 -28.09 -5.54 -23.40
C ASP A 157 -27.71 -4.08 -23.11
N ARG A 158 -26.59 -3.60 -23.69
CA ARG A 158 -26.06 -2.26 -23.40
C ARG A 158 -26.39 -1.22 -24.48
N LYS A 159 -27.03 -1.63 -25.59
CA LYS A 159 -27.42 -0.76 -26.72
C LYS A 159 -26.25 0.03 -27.34
N VAL A 160 -25.04 -0.53 -27.26
CA VAL A 160 -23.83 0.07 -27.82
C VAL A 160 -23.80 -0.12 -29.34
N SER A 161 -23.26 0.85 -30.09
CA SER A 161 -23.10 0.71 -31.54
C SER A 161 -22.16 -0.44 -31.90
N LYS A 162 -22.37 -1.08 -33.05
CA LYS A 162 -21.57 -2.23 -33.51
C LYS A 162 -20.06 -1.95 -33.47
N THR A 163 -19.62 -0.83 -34.04
CA THR A 163 -18.20 -0.44 -34.09
C THR A 163 -17.58 -0.31 -32.70
N MET A 164 -18.33 0.25 -31.75
CA MET A 164 -17.87 0.41 -30.38
C MET A 164 -17.87 -0.92 -29.62
N ALA A 165 -18.89 -1.76 -29.83
CA ALA A 165 -18.95 -3.10 -29.26
C ALA A 165 -17.77 -3.97 -29.73
N ASP A 166 -17.46 -3.94 -31.03
CA ASP A 166 -16.32 -4.66 -31.62
C ASP A 166 -14.98 -4.15 -31.07
N SER A 167 -14.85 -2.83 -30.86
CA SER A 167 -13.65 -2.25 -30.26
C SER A 167 -13.46 -2.72 -28.81
N ILE A 168 -14.52 -2.70 -27.99
CA ILE A 168 -14.49 -3.18 -26.60
C ILE A 168 -14.16 -4.68 -26.56
N ALA A 169 -14.80 -5.49 -27.41
CA ALA A 169 -14.53 -6.92 -27.50
C ALA A 169 -13.08 -7.21 -27.88
N SER A 170 -12.51 -6.41 -28.80
CA SER A 170 -11.10 -6.51 -29.17
C SER A 170 -10.16 -6.13 -28.02
N MET A 171 -10.47 -5.08 -27.25
CA MET A 171 -9.66 -4.66 -26.10
C MET A 171 -9.65 -5.68 -24.95
N LEU A 172 -10.76 -6.39 -24.77
CA LEU A 172 -10.89 -7.38 -23.70
C LEU A 172 -10.28 -8.74 -24.04
N ARG A 173 -9.86 -8.96 -25.29
CA ARG A 173 -9.29 -10.23 -25.72
C ARG A 173 -7.89 -10.42 -25.12
N PRO A 174 -7.61 -11.52 -24.41
CA PRO A 174 -6.25 -11.84 -23.96
C PRO A 174 -5.27 -12.02 -25.12
N ASP A 175 -4.09 -11.38 -25.02
CA ASP A 175 -3.05 -11.41 -26.08
C ASP A 175 -2.49 -12.81 -26.36
N GLY A 176 -2.45 -13.68 -25.33
CA GLY A 176 -1.92 -15.04 -25.44
C GLY A 176 -2.83 -16.04 -26.17
N LEU A 177 -4.01 -15.62 -26.64
CA LEU A 177 -4.95 -16.53 -27.30
C LEU A 177 -4.58 -16.75 -28.77
N PRO A 178 -4.44 -18.02 -29.22
CA PRO A 178 -4.12 -18.32 -30.61
C PRO A 178 -5.14 -17.69 -31.57
N THR A 179 -4.63 -17.06 -32.62
CA THR A 179 -5.40 -16.45 -33.69
C THR A 179 -5.83 -17.54 -34.69
N GLY A 180 -7.11 -17.89 -34.69
CA GLY A 180 -7.69 -18.84 -35.65
C GLY A 180 -9.13 -19.23 -35.33
N PRO A 181 -9.88 -19.83 -36.27
CA PRO A 181 -11.23 -20.33 -36.02
C PRO A 181 -11.19 -21.42 -34.94
N ARG A 182 -11.90 -21.21 -33.85
CA ARG A 182 -12.15 -22.24 -32.84
C ARG A 182 -13.32 -23.09 -33.33
N LYS A 183 -13.13 -24.40 -33.41
CA LYS A 183 -14.20 -25.36 -33.70
C LYS A 183 -14.95 -25.70 -32.42
#